data_AF-A0A7R9U482-F1
#
_entry.id   AF-A0A7R9U482-F1
#
_cell.length_a   1.000
_cell.length_b   1.000
_cell.length_c   1.000
_cell.angle_alpha   90.00
_cell.angle_beta   90.00
_cell.angle_gamma   90.00
#
_symmetry.space_group_name_H-M   'P 1'
#
loop_
_entity.id
_entity.type
_entity.pdbx_description
1 polymer ?
#
loop_
_entity_poly.entity_id
_entity_poly.type
_entity_poly.pdbx_seq_one_letter_code
_entity_poly.pdbx_strand_id
1 'polypeptide(L)'
;KNSLRRRSPTALRVPRRRAAAAARSPDAACGSSLPSASLRPRPAAHRCGVLRRGSRMRKRTDRALALARLLWWWWAAASASARFEPSRDSLRDAVDAWTADSAAAEARYGHISAWNTSGVRDLSGLFAWKSAFDDDISAWDVSAATDMSSMFNGATAFNRDISGWNVSRVTSMVAMFRRASAFNQDIGAWDVSGVTSMATLFDQAGAFNRDIGGWNVSRV
;
A
#
# COMPACT_ATOMS: atom_id res chain seq x y z
N LYS A 1 15.80 23.20 -63.53
CA LYS A 1 14.33 23.11 -63.39
C LYS A 1 13.97 22.57 -61.99
N ASN A 2 13.81 23.42 -60.97
CA ASN A 2 12.84 23.23 -59.87
C ASN A 2 12.93 24.42 -58.90
N SER A 3 11.80 25.06 -58.61
CA SER A 3 11.74 26.24 -57.75
C SER A 3 10.43 26.31 -56.97
N LEU A 4 10.48 25.76 -55.75
CA LEU A 4 9.79 26.15 -54.51
C LEU A 4 8.39 26.83 -54.54
N ARG A 5 7.55 26.33 -53.62
CA ARG A 5 6.35 26.96 -52.99
C ARG A 5 5.07 27.05 -53.84
N ARG A 6 4.01 26.39 -53.35
CA ARG A 6 2.92 27.01 -52.56
C ARG A 6 1.94 25.97 -52.02
N ARG A 7 1.68 25.97 -50.70
CA ARG A 7 0.43 25.53 -50.07
C ARG A 7 0.12 26.45 -48.88
N SER A 8 -1.17 26.68 -48.65
CA SER A 8 -1.68 27.72 -47.74
C SER A 8 -1.82 27.23 -46.29
N PRO A 9 -1.88 28.13 -45.29
CA PRO A 9 -2.06 27.75 -43.89
C PRO A 9 -3.54 27.47 -43.55
N THR A 10 -3.80 26.38 -42.83
CA THR A 10 -5.09 26.13 -42.17
C THR A 10 -4.92 26.34 -40.66
N ALA A 11 -5.58 27.35 -40.11
CA ALA A 11 -5.56 27.59 -38.67
C ALA A 11 -6.50 26.60 -37.95
N LEU A 12 -6.01 25.95 -36.89
CA LEU A 12 -6.85 25.17 -35.97
C LEU A 12 -7.02 25.92 -34.63
N ARG A 13 -8.18 25.71 -34.00
CA ARG A 13 -8.75 26.62 -33.00
C ARG A 13 -8.66 26.01 -31.60
N VAL A 14 -8.03 26.70 -30.64
CA VAL A 14 -7.90 26.24 -29.26
C VAL A 14 -9.16 26.56 -28.44
N PRO A 15 -9.82 25.58 -27.80
CA PRO A 15 -10.84 25.83 -26.78
C PRO A 15 -10.21 26.30 -25.46
N ARG A 16 -10.75 27.34 -24.83
CA ARG A 16 -10.27 27.85 -23.53
C ARG A 16 -10.77 26.99 -22.37
N ARG A 17 -9.94 26.85 -21.32
CA ARG A 17 -10.41 26.46 -19.98
C ARG A 17 -11.48 27.42 -19.48
N ARG A 18 -12.44 26.91 -18.70
CA ARG A 18 -13.32 27.70 -17.83
C ARG A 18 -13.17 27.18 -16.40
N ALA A 19 -13.26 28.05 -15.41
CA ALA A 19 -12.99 27.74 -14.01
C ALA A 19 -14.06 28.36 -13.10
N ALA A 20 -14.07 27.89 -11.85
CA ALA A 20 -14.75 28.45 -10.68
C ALA A 20 -16.30 28.51 -10.70
N ALA A 21 -16.89 27.78 -9.75
CA ALA A 21 -17.91 28.30 -8.85
C ALA A 21 -17.73 27.61 -7.49
N ALA A 22 -17.99 28.32 -6.38
CA ALA A 22 -17.87 27.81 -5.02
C ALA A 22 -19.01 28.39 -4.14
N ALA A 23 -19.07 27.94 -2.89
CA ALA A 23 -20.12 28.24 -1.89
C ALA A 23 -21.45 27.47 -2.14
N ARG A 24 -22.33 27.28 -1.14
CA ARG A 24 -22.34 27.84 0.22
C ARG A 24 -23.08 26.90 1.20
N SER A 25 -22.66 26.85 2.47
CA SER A 25 -23.42 26.23 3.57
C SER A 25 -24.53 27.16 4.08
N PRO A 26 -25.60 26.62 4.69
CA PRO A 26 -26.51 27.37 5.56
C PRO A 26 -26.37 26.94 7.03
N ASP A 27 -26.08 27.89 7.92
CA ASP A 27 -26.30 27.73 9.36
C ASP A 27 -27.80 27.84 9.69
N ALA A 28 -28.24 27.17 10.76
CA ALA A 28 -29.58 27.34 11.33
C ALA A 28 -29.50 27.34 12.86
N ALA A 29 -30.05 28.38 13.49
CA ALA A 29 -30.02 28.58 14.94
C ALA A 29 -31.35 29.18 15.44
N CYS A 30 -31.60 29.01 16.74
CA CYS A 30 -32.84 29.39 17.47
C CYS A 30 -34.11 28.62 17.04
N GLY A 31 -35.08 28.38 17.92
CA GLY A 31 -35.11 28.63 19.38
C GLY A 31 -36.52 28.97 19.87
N SER A 32 -37.05 28.21 20.82
CA SER A 32 -38.33 28.48 21.48
C SER A 32 -38.39 27.85 22.87
N SER A 33 -39.17 28.45 23.77
CA SER A 33 -39.14 28.18 25.22
C SER A 33 -40.51 28.32 25.89
N LEU A 34 -40.69 27.68 27.06
CA LEU A 34 -41.78 27.85 28.04
C LEU A 34 -43.17 27.26 27.67
N PRO A 35 -44.10 27.05 28.63
CA PRO A 35 -44.00 27.17 30.10
C PRO A 35 -44.34 25.85 30.85
N SER A 36 -44.60 25.89 32.17
CA SER A 36 -44.97 24.72 33.01
C SER A 36 -46.02 25.04 34.09
N ALA A 37 -46.98 24.12 34.29
CA ALA A 37 -47.77 23.88 35.52
C ALA A 37 -48.55 22.55 35.32
N SER A 38 -48.66 21.53 36.19
CA SER A 38 -48.59 21.34 37.67
C SER A 38 -49.97 21.25 38.34
N LEU A 39 -50.38 20.03 38.75
CA LEU A 39 -51.04 19.68 40.04
C LEU A 39 -51.35 18.16 40.16
N ARG A 40 -51.68 17.67 41.37
CA ARG A 40 -52.00 16.26 41.72
C ARG A 40 -53.27 16.21 42.61
N PRO A 41 -53.92 15.04 42.85
CA PRO A 41 -53.55 14.19 44.01
C PRO A 41 -53.72 12.64 43.83
N ARG A 42 -53.63 11.89 44.95
CA ARG A 42 -53.70 10.42 45.20
C ARG A 42 -54.94 10.09 46.09
N PRO A 43 -55.24 8.85 46.60
CA PRO A 43 -54.53 7.54 46.65
C PRO A 43 -55.25 6.46 45.78
N ALA A 44 -55.34 5.12 45.99
CA ALA A 44 -54.84 4.09 46.94
C ALA A 44 -54.68 2.73 46.18
N ALA A 45 -53.98 1.64 46.57
CA ALA A 45 -53.25 1.18 47.78
C ALA A 45 -53.93 0.08 48.65
N HIS A 46 -53.73 -1.21 48.32
CA HIS A 46 -54.01 -2.39 49.18
C HIS A 46 -52.88 -3.46 49.13
N ARG A 47 -52.75 -4.26 50.19
CA ARG A 47 -51.85 -5.44 50.32
C ARG A 47 -52.58 -6.73 49.81
N CYS A 48 -52.08 -7.96 49.83
CA CYS A 48 -50.84 -8.61 50.34
C CYS A 48 -50.63 -9.95 49.59
N GLY A 49 -49.44 -10.57 49.64
CA GLY A 49 -49.26 -11.92 49.10
C GLY A 49 -47.82 -12.46 49.09
N VAL A 50 -47.38 -13.08 50.20
CA VAL A 50 -46.10 -13.81 50.26
C VAL A 50 -46.36 -15.29 49.97
N LEU A 51 -45.66 -15.86 48.97
CA LEU A 51 -45.43 -17.31 48.89
C LEU A 51 -44.01 -17.62 48.39
N ARG A 52 -43.54 -18.84 48.65
CA ARG A 52 -42.12 -19.15 48.85
C ARG A 52 -41.68 -20.33 47.97
N ARG A 53 -40.38 -20.36 47.61
CA ARG A 53 -39.64 -21.42 46.88
C ARG A 53 -39.97 -21.55 45.37
N GLY A 54 -38.95 -21.82 44.55
CA GLY A 54 -39.10 -21.95 43.09
C GLY A 54 -37.79 -21.95 42.29
N SER A 55 -36.70 -22.51 42.84
CA SER A 55 -35.36 -22.47 42.22
C SER A 55 -35.27 -23.31 40.94
N ARG A 56 -35.31 -22.67 39.76
CA ARG A 56 -34.85 -23.26 38.48
C ARG A 56 -34.00 -22.25 37.69
N MET A 57 -32.69 -22.26 37.95
CA MET A 57 -31.72 -21.70 37.01
C MET A 57 -31.85 -22.44 35.67
N ARG A 58 -32.25 -21.77 34.60
CA ARG A 58 -32.15 -22.34 33.24
C ARG A 58 -30.71 -22.18 32.72
N LYS A 59 -29.79 -22.98 33.27
CA LYS A 59 -28.42 -23.16 32.75
C LYS A 59 -28.45 -23.82 31.36
N ARG A 60 -28.81 -23.07 30.33
CA ARG A 60 -28.91 -23.55 28.93
C ARG A 60 -28.38 -22.56 27.88
N THR A 61 -27.91 -21.38 28.27
CA THR A 61 -27.34 -20.37 27.36
C THR A 61 -25.84 -20.50 27.16
N ASP A 62 -25.08 -20.95 28.17
CA ASP A 62 -23.61 -20.91 28.14
C ASP A 62 -22.99 -21.74 27.01
N ARG A 63 -23.55 -22.91 26.68
CA ARG A 63 -23.06 -23.75 25.57
C ARG A 63 -23.31 -23.11 24.20
N ALA A 64 -24.42 -22.40 24.02
CA ALA A 64 -24.70 -21.67 22.80
C ALA A 64 -23.79 -20.44 22.66
N LEU A 65 -23.56 -19.68 23.73
CA LEU A 65 -22.58 -18.59 23.73
C LEU A 65 -21.13 -19.08 23.57
N ALA A 66 -20.77 -20.22 24.14
CA ALA A 66 -19.44 -20.81 23.97
C ALA A 66 -19.22 -21.26 22.52
N LEU A 67 -20.18 -21.96 21.91
CA LEU A 67 -20.11 -22.32 20.49
C LEU A 67 -20.14 -21.10 19.57
N ALA A 68 -20.96 -20.08 19.85
CA ALA A 68 -20.95 -18.83 19.09
C ALA A 68 -19.62 -18.07 19.23
N ARG A 69 -19.02 -18.04 20.42
CA ARG A 69 -17.68 -17.46 20.64
C ARG A 69 -16.56 -18.27 19.98
N LEU A 70 -16.63 -19.59 20.00
CA LEU A 70 -15.67 -20.47 19.32
C LEU A 70 -15.82 -20.39 17.81
N LEU A 71 -17.04 -20.36 17.27
CA LEU A 71 -17.28 -20.15 15.84
C LEU A 71 -16.91 -18.73 15.40
N TRP A 72 -17.09 -17.71 16.23
CA TRP A 72 -16.61 -16.35 15.95
C TRP A 72 -15.07 -16.28 16.01
N TRP A 73 -14.42 -16.94 16.97
CA TRP A 73 -12.96 -17.09 17.01
C TRP A 73 -12.42 -17.89 15.81
N TRP A 74 -13.12 -18.96 15.40
CA TRP A 74 -12.72 -19.81 14.28
C TRP A 74 -12.98 -19.11 12.94
N TRP A 75 -14.04 -18.31 12.82
CA TRP A 75 -14.29 -17.43 11.68
C TRP A 75 -13.28 -16.28 11.64
N ALA A 76 -12.92 -15.66 12.77
CA ALA A 76 -11.89 -14.62 12.85
C ALA A 76 -10.47 -15.15 12.58
N ALA A 77 -10.19 -16.40 12.96
CA ALA A 77 -8.94 -17.09 12.65
C ALA A 77 -8.90 -17.60 11.20
N ALA A 78 -10.03 -18.02 10.64
CA ALA A 78 -10.17 -18.31 9.21
C ALA A 78 -10.19 -17.04 8.35
N SER A 79 -10.53 -15.89 8.93
CA SER A 79 -10.31 -14.55 8.39
C SER A 79 -8.98 -13.95 8.84
N ALA A 80 -7.99 -14.78 9.19
CA ALA A 80 -6.59 -14.36 9.05
C ALA A 80 -6.38 -14.04 7.56
N SER A 81 -6.31 -12.74 7.25
CA SER A 81 -6.39 -12.23 5.88
C SER A 81 -5.49 -13.02 4.94
N ALA A 82 -6.07 -13.57 3.88
CA ALA A 82 -5.30 -14.20 2.81
C ALA A 82 -4.27 -13.17 2.33
N ARG A 83 -2.99 -13.46 2.58
CA ARG A 83 -1.91 -12.52 2.29
C ARG A 83 -1.91 -12.23 0.79
N PHE A 84 -1.51 -11.03 0.42
CA PHE A 84 -1.36 -10.72 -0.99
C PHE A 84 -0.17 -11.50 -1.56
N GLU A 85 -0.45 -12.54 -2.33
CA GLU A 85 0.53 -13.41 -3.01
C GLU A 85 0.53 -13.09 -4.52
N PRO A 86 1.26 -12.03 -4.94
CA PRO A 86 1.17 -11.54 -6.30
C PRO A 86 1.89 -12.42 -7.33
N SER A 87 1.37 -12.40 -8.56
CA SER A 87 2.15 -12.65 -9.77
C SER A 87 2.94 -11.39 -10.14
N ARG A 88 3.82 -11.48 -11.14
CA ARG A 88 4.51 -10.30 -11.71
C ARG A 88 3.55 -9.15 -12.01
N ASP A 89 2.42 -9.46 -12.63
CA ASP A 89 1.51 -8.46 -13.17
C ASP A 89 0.60 -7.89 -12.07
N SER A 90 0.13 -8.71 -11.12
CA SER A 90 -0.63 -8.19 -9.98
C SER A 90 0.26 -7.42 -8.98
N LEU A 91 1.55 -7.74 -8.86
CA LEU A 91 2.50 -6.89 -8.11
C LEU A 91 2.64 -5.50 -8.76
N ARG A 92 2.68 -5.43 -10.10
CA ARG A 92 2.71 -4.16 -10.84
C ARG A 92 1.42 -3.37 -10.65
N ASP A 93 0.25 -4.00 -10.80
CA ASP A 93 -1.05 -3.36 -10.50
C ASP A 93 -1.09 -2.79 -9.07
N ALA A 94 -0.54 -3.51 -8.09
CA ALA A 94 -0.51 -3.08 -6.70
C ALA A 94 0.47 -1.92 -6.46
N VAL A 95 1.66 -1.93 -7.06
CA VAL A 95 2.64 -0.83 -6.99
C VAL A 95 2.15 0.42 -7.75
N ASP A 96 1.44 0.25 -8.87
CA ASP A 96 0.79 1.35 -9.60
C ASP A 96 -0.35 1.97 -8.77
N ALA A 97 -1.19 1.14 -8.12
CA ALA A 97 -2.19 1.63 -7.19
C ALA A 97 -1.56 2.35 -5.98
N TRP A 98 -0.56 1.74 -5.33
CA TRP A 98 0.09 2.28 -4.13
C TRP A 98 0.72 3.65 -4.36
N THR A 99 1.37 3.84 -5.50
CA THR A 99 2.03 5.11 -5.85
C THR A 99 1.09 6.14 -6.49
N ALA A 100 -0.20 5.82 -6.67
CA ALA A 100 -1.26 6.76 -7.02
C ALA A 100 -2.09 7.16 -5.79
N ASP A 101 -2.46 6.20 -4.93
CA ASP A 101 -3.17 6.38 -3.66
C ASP A 101 -2.85 5.20 -2.73
N SER A 102 -1.92 5.39 -1.80
CA SER A 102 -1.48 4.35 -0.87
C SER A 102 -2.58 3.94 0.13
N ALA A 103 -3.50 4.82 0.49
CA ALA A 103 -4.61 4.50 1.39
C ALA A 103 -5.65 3.61 0.69
N ALA A 104 -5.97 3.89 -0.59
CA ALA A 104 -6.82 3.02 -1.41
C ALA A 104 -6.14 1.68 -1.74
N ALA A 105 -4.82 1.67 -1.93
CA ALA A 105 -4.05 0.45 -2.15
C ALA A 105 -3.95 -0.42 -0.89
N GLU A 106 -3.70 0.16 0.28
CA GLU A 106 -3.65 -0.56 1.57
C GLU A 106 -5.00 -1.25 1.85
N ALA A 107 -6.12 -0.58 1.58
CA ALA A 107 -7.45 -1.16 1.73
C ALA A 107 -7.74 -2.34 0.76
N ARG A 108 -6.95 -2.52 -0.31
CA ARG A 108 -7.13 -3.58 -1.32
C ARG A 108 -6.09 -4.70 -1.24
N TYR A 109 -4.85 -4.38 -0.89
CA TYR A 109 -3.68 -5.28 -0.95
C TYR A 109 -2.98 -5.46 0.41
N GLY A 110 -3.37 -4.68 1.43
CA GLY A 110 -2.58 -4.51 2.65
C GLY A 110 -1.39 -3.56 2.44
N HIS A 111 -0.72 -3.19 3.54
CA HIS A 111 0.44 -2.30 3.51
C HIS A 111 1.60 -2.91 2.70
N ILE A 112 2.32 -2.08 1.94
CA ILE A 112 3.33 -2.55 0.95
C ILE A 112 4.42 -3.46 1.53
N SER A 113 4.86 -3.21 2.76
CA SER A 113 5.86 -4.03 3.47
C SER A 113 5.39 -5.46 3.82
N ALA A 114 4.10 -5.77 3.67
CA ALA A 114 3.51 -7.06 4.04
C ALA A 114 3.15 -7.96 2.83
N TRP A 115 3.51 -7.56 1.60
CA TRP A 115 3.20 -8.32 0.38
C TRP A 115 4.16 -9.52 0.19
N ASN A 116 3.62 -10.69 -0.18
CA ASN A 116 4.40 -11.92 -0.29
C ASN A 116 5.09 -12.04 -1.67
N THR A 117 6.23 -11.37 -1.84
CA THR A 117 7.00 -11.37 -3.10
C THR A 117 7.78 -12.67 -3.40
N SER A 118 7.80 -13.64 -2.48
CA SER A 118 8.63 -14.87 -2.56
C SER A 118 8.44 -15.72 -3.83
N GLY A 119 7.31 -15.60 -4.52
CA GLY A 119 7.04 -16.27 -5.80
C GLY A 119 7.50 -15.52 -7.06
N VAL A 120 7.90 -14.25 -6.94
CA VAL A 120 8.09 -13.34 -8.08
C VAL A 120 9.52 -13.38 -8.60
N ARG A 121 9.70 -13.99 -9.79
CA ARG A 121 11.03 -14.10 -10.44
C ARG A 121 11.49 -12.85 -11.19
N ASP A 122 10.58 -11.94 -11.49
CA ASP A 122 10.83 -10.79 -12.37
C ASP A 122 10.25 -9.53 -11.72
N LEU A 123 11.14 -8.72 -11.17
CA LEU A 123 10.86 -7.44 -10.51
C LEU A 123 11.26 -6.26 -11.41
N SER A 124 11.51 -6.51 -12.70
CA SER A 124 12.04 -5.51 -13.62
C SER A 124 11.09 -4.31 -13.77
N GLY A 125 11.68 -3.12 -13.68
CA GLY A 125 11.00 -1.83 -13.83
C GLY A 125 9.93 -1.50 -12.79
N LEU A 126 9.80 -2.26 -11.69
CA LEU A 126 8.63 -2.19 -10.80
C LEU A 126 8.39 -0.80 -10.18
N PHE A 127 9.46 -0.08 -9.79
CA PHE A 127 9.41 1.29 -9.31
C PHE A 127 10.04 2.30 -10.29
N ALA A 128 10.16 1.94 -11.58
CA ALA A 128 10.74 2.83 -12.59
C ALA A 128 9.94 4.13 -12.73
N TRP A 129 10.65 5.25 -12.70
CA TRP A 129 10.14 6.63 -12.77
C TRP A 129 9.20 7.05 -11.64
N LYS A 130 9.08 6.24 -10.57
CA LYS A 130 8.30 6.58 -9.37
C LYS A 130 9.11 7.51 -8.47
N SER A 131 9.30 8.74 -8.94
CA SER A 131 10.26 9.72 -8.43
C SER A 131 10.15 10.05 -6.94
N ALA A 132 8.94 9.91 -6.37
CA ALA A 132 8.62 10.17 -4.96
C ALA A 132 8.49 8.88 -4.10
N PHE A 133 8.75 7.70 -4.65
CA PHE A 133 8.67 6.45 -3.90
C PHE A 133 9.85 6.29 -2.94
N ASP A 134 9.54 6.09 -1.65
CA ASP A 134 10.50 5.84 -0.57
C ASP A 134 9.84 5.07 0.60
N ASP A 135 8.88 4.17 0.31
CA ASP A 135 8.20 3.36 1.33
C ASP A 135 8.98 2.08 1.66
N ASP A 136 8.80 1.57 2.89
CA ASP A 136 9.52 0.40 3.38
C ASP A 136 9.14 -0.89 2.65
N ILE A 137 10.16 -1.51 2.05
CA ILE A 137 10.13 -2.81 1.35
C ILE A 137 11.27 -3.73 1.82
N SER A 138 11.90 -3.41 2.96
CA SER A 138 13.00 -4.20 3.54
C SER A 138 12.60 -5.66 3.82
N ALA A 139 11.34 -5.89 4.19
CA ALA A 139 10.76 -7.19 4.49
C ALA A 139 10.36 -8.05 3.26
N TRP A 140 10.56 -7.56 2.03
CA TRP A 140 10.27 -8.32 0.81
C TRP A 140 11.23 -9.49 0.61
N ASP A 141 10.69 -10.71 0.45
CA ASP A 141 11.48 -11.85 -0.02
C ASP A 141 11.69 -11.75 -1.54
N VAL A 142 12.91 -11.39 -1.93
CA VAL A 142 13.36 -11.34 -3.33
C VAL A 142 14.21 -12.56 -3.72
N SER A 143 14.32 -13.59 -2.87
CA SER A 143 15.22 -14.73 -3.08
C SER A 143 14.88 -15.61 -4.29
N ALA A 144 13.69 -15.46 -4.87
CA ALA A 144 13.29 -16.08 -6.14
C ALA A 144 13.56 -15.21 -7.38
N ALA A 145 13.95 -13.94 -7.21
CA ALA A 145 14.17 -13.00 -8.30
C ALA A 145 15.38 -13.39 -9.15
N THR A 146 15.20 -13.35 -10.47
CA THR A 146 16.25 -13.53 -11.49
C THR A 146 16.51 -12.24 -12.27
N ASP A 147 15.51 -11.37 -12.41
CA ASP A 147 15.64 -10.07 -13.09
C ASP A 147 15.13 -8.93 -12.19
N MET A 148 16.02 -7.97 -11.89
CA MET A 148 15.71 -6.73 -11.16
C MET A 148 16.11 -5.48 -12.00
N SER A 149 16.26 -5.65 -13.31
CA SER A 149 16.64 -4.56 -14.22
C SER A 149 15.68 -3.38 -14.13
N SER A 150 16.24 -2.18 -14.10
CA SER A 150 15.51 -0.92 -13.98
C SER A 150 14.56 -0.78 -12.79
N MET A 151 14.65 -1.63 -11.75
CA MET A 151 13.65 -1.67 -10.66
C MET A 151 13.43 -0.30 -10.00
N PHE A 152 14.47 0.50 -9.77
CA PHE A 152 14.41 1.86 -9.19
C PHE A 152 14.87 2.95 -10.18
N ASN A 153 14.81 2.69 -11.48
CA ASN A 153 15.30 3.56 -12.55
C ASN A 153 14.53 4.89 -12.59
N GLY A 154 15.12 5.97 -12.07
CA GLY A 154 14.46 7.26 -11.89
C GLY A 154 13.57 7.39 -10.65
N ALA A 155 13.67 6.47 -9.68
CA ALA A 155 13.08 6.62 -8.35
C ALA A 155 13.94 7.59 -7.52
N THR A 156 13.90 8.88 -7.86
CA THR A 156 14.85 9.89 -7.39
C THR A 156 14.94 10.07 -5.87
N ALA A 157 13.85 9.82 -5.14
CA ALA A 157 13.78 9.90 -3.69
C ALA A 157 14.15 8.60 -2.95
N PHE A 158 14.19 7.45 -3.64
CA PHE A 158 14.31 6.14 -3.00
C PHE A 158 15.66 5.97 -2.30
N ASN A 159 15.61 5.74 -0.99
CA ASN A 159 16.78 5.47 -0.15
C ASN A 159 16.43 4.55 1.04
N ARG A 160 15.49 3.61 0.87
CA ARG A 160 15.15 2.61 1.91
C ARG A 160 16.17 1.49 1.98
N ASP A 161 16.41 1.00 3.20
CA ASP A 161 17.32 -0.10 3.47
C ASP A 161 16.82 -1.40 2.80
N ILE A 162 17.70 -1.99 1.99
CA ILE A 162 17.54 -3.25 1.25
C ILE A 162 18.80 -4.11 1.40
N SER A 163 19.66 -3.81 2.38
CA SER A 163 20.90 -4.55 2.69
C SER A 163 20.64 -6.05 2.91
N GLY A 164 19.54 -6.39 3.59
CA GLY A 164 19.11 -7.75 3.88
C GLY A 164 18.49 -8.55 2.71
N TRP A 165 18.37 -7.97 1.51
CA TRP A 165 17.81 -8.67 0.35
C TRP A 165 18.74 -9.77 -0.19
N ASN A 166 18.23 -10.99 -0.30
CA ASN A 166 18.96 -12.12 -0.89
C ASN A 166 18.89 -12.07 -2.43
N VAL A 167 19.89 -11.45 -3.06
CA VAL A 167 20.01 -11.31 -4.52
C VAL A 167 20.80 -12.43 -5.22
N SER A 168 21.17 -13.52 -4.53
CA SER A 168 22.05 -14.59 -5.06
C SER A 168 21.54 -15.34 -6.31
N ARG A 169 20.26 -15.20 -6.66
CA ARG A 169 19.66 -15.75 -7.89
C ARG A 169 19.53 -14.74 -9.04
N VAL A 170 19.83 -13.48 -8.80
CA VAL A 170 19.68 -12.40 -9.80
C VAL A 170 20.77 -12.52 -10.86
N THR A 171 20.37 -12.56 -12.13
CA THR A 171 21.27 -12.54 -13.28
C THR A 171 21.35 -11.16 -13.92
N SER A 172 20.32 -10.34 -13.78
CA SER A 172 20.20 -9.01 -14.42
C SER A 172 19.91 -7.91 -13.40
N MET A 173 20.82 -6.92 -13.32
CA MET A 173 20.68 -5.68 -12.54
C MET A 173 20.78 -4.42 -13.44
N VAL A 174 20.58 -4.57 -14.76
CA VAL A 174 20.75 -3.49 -15.75
C VAL A 174 19.95 -2.25 -15.37
N ALA A 175 20.64 -1.11 -15.19
CA ALA A 175 20.07 0.18 -14.81
C ALA A 175 19.23 0.19 -13.50
N MET A 176 19.41 -0.78 -12.58
CA MET A 176 18.54 -0.95 -11.41
C MET A 176 18.41 0.31 -10.54
N PHE A 177 19.51 1.04 -10.28
CA PHE A 177 19.52 2.30 -9.53
C PHE A 177 19.82 3.53 -10.40
N ARG A 178 19.71 3.39 -11.73
CA ARG A 178 20.00 4.51 -12.65
C ARG A 178 19.09 5.69 -12.34
N ARG A 179 19.65 6.89 -12.12
CA ARG A 179 18.93 8.11 -11.67
C ARG A 179 18.20 7.96 -10.32
N ALA A 180 18.49 6.96 -9.49
CA ALA A 180 18.04 6.91 -8.09
C ALA A 180 18.93 7.87 -7.26
N SER A 181 18.72 9.17 -7.45
CA SER A 181 19.64 10.23 -7.00
C SER A 181 19.90 10.26 -5.48
N ALA A 182 18.96 9.81 -4.66
CA ALA A 182 19.09 9.75 -3.20
C ALA A 182 19.68 8.44 -2.67
N PHE A 183 19.78 7.39 -3.49
CA PHE A 183 20.13 6.05 -3.04
C PHE A 183 21.58 5.96 -2.58
N ASN A 184 21.80 5.57 -1.32
CA ASN A 184 23.10 5.47 -0.69
C ASN A 184 23.13 4.42 0.46
N GLN A 185 22.38 3.33 0.31
CA GLN A 185 22.32 2.25 1.30
C GLN A 185 23.42 1.21 1.10
N ASP A 186 23.84 0.59 2.20
CA ASP A 186 24.91 -0.40 2.18
C ASP A 186 24.42 -1.73 1.57
N ILE A 187 25.00 -2.06 0.41
CA ILE A 187 24.75 -3.27 -0.37
C ILE A 187 26.06 -4.03 -0.64
N GLY A 188 27.15 -3.72 0.08
CA GLY A 188 28.43 -4.41 -0.04
C GLY A 188 28.35 -5.90 0.31
N ALA A 189 27.38 -6.28 1.14
CA ALA A 189 27.12 -7.66 1.56
C ALA A 189 26.29 -8.51 0.55
N TRP A 190 25.83 -7.94 -0.56
CA TRP A 190 25.06 -8.67 -1.57
C TRP A 190 25.91 -9.70 -2.34
N ASP A 191 25.45 -10.96 -2.39
CA ASP A 191 26.01 -11.97 -3.29
C ASP A 191 25.56 -11.70 -4.73
N VAL A 192 26.36 -10.91 -5.45
CA VAL A 192 26.17 -10.61 -6.87
C VAL A 192 26.85 -11.63 -7.80
N SER A 193 27.37 -12.76 -7.28
CA SER A 193 28.11 -13.73 -8.11
C SER A 193 27.25 -14.44 -9.16
N GLY A 194 25.91 -14.38 -9.04
CA GLY A 194 24.96 -14.81 -10.06
C GLY A 194 24.80 -13.84 -11.25
N VAL A 195 25.19 -12.57 -11.09
CA VAL A 195 24.88 -11.49 -12.03
C VAL A 195 25.76 -11.56 -13.27
N THR A 196 25.15 -11.45 -14.45
CA THR A 196 25.81 -11.40 -15.76
C THR A 196 25.62 -10.08 -16.48
N SER A 197 24.86 -9.13 -15.92
CA SER A 197 24.80 -7.76 -16.45
C SER A 197 24.45 -6.70 -15.41
N MET A 198 25.35 -5.72 -15.27
CA MET A 198 25.21 -4.54 -14.41
C MET A 198 25.24 -3.21 -15.22
N ALA A 199 24.93 -3.26 -16.52
CA ALA A 199 25.07 -2.10 -17.39
C ALA A 199 24.29 -0.87 -16.87
N THR A 200 24.99 0.26 -16.68
CA THR A 200 24.45 1.52 -16.13
C THR A 200 23.82 1.44 -14.72
N LEU A 201 24.19 0.44 -13.90
CA LEU A 201 23.62 0.17 -12.56
C LEU A 201 23.47 1.43 -11.68
N PHE A 202 24.53 2.24 -11.54
CA PHE A 202 24.56 3.47 -10.74
C PHE A 202 24.71 4.76 -11.58
N ASP A 203 24.41 4.71 -12.89
CA ASP A 203 24.47 5.91 -13.73
C ASP A 203 23.50 6.99 -13.22
N GLN A 204 24.01 8.20 -12.97
CA GLN A 204 23.27 9.31 -12.33
C GLN A 204 22.73 9.02 -10.90
N ALA A 205 23.20 7.98 -10.20
CA ALA A 205 22.89 7.70 -8.79
C ALA A 205 23.78 8.54 -7.84
N GLY A 206 23.66 9.87 -7.93
CA GLY A 206 24.67 10.82 -7.43
C GLY A 206 24.99 10.82 -5.93
N ALA A 207 24.16 10.21 -5.07
CA ALA A 207 24.44 10.07 -3.64
C ALA A 207 25.20 8.78 -3.28
N PHE A 208 25.31 7.80 -4.19
CA PHE A 208 25.84 6.48 -3.86
C PHE A 208 27.35 6.50 -3.60
N ASN A 209 27.75 6.20 -2.36
CA ASN A 209 29.14 6.15 -1.94
C ASN A 209 29.32 5.08 -0.83
N ARG A 210 29.14 3.82 -1.21
CA ARG A 210 29.27 2.63 -0.35
C ARG A 210 30.31 1.67 -0.91
N ASP A 211 30.92 0.89 -0.02
CA ASP A 211 31.90 -0.11 -0.43
C ASP A 211 31.21 -1.28 -1.14
N ILE A 212 31.70 -1.58 -2.34
CA ILE A 212 31.32 -2.72 -3.16
C ILE A 212 32.56 -3.48 -3.66
N GLY A 213 33.75 -3.22 -3.09
CA GLY A 213 35.00 -3.86 -3.46
C GLY A 213 35.05 -5.37 -3.17
N GLY A 214 34.15 -5.87 -2.31
CA GLY A 214 33.95 -7.30 -2.06
C GLY A 214 33.08 -8.03 -3.09
N TRP A 215 32.46 -7.33 -4.06
CA TRP A 215 31.57 -7.94 -5.05
C TRP A 215 32.32 -8.82 -6.05
N ASN A 216 31.92 -10.10 -6.16
CA ASN A 216 32.44 -11.02 -7.18
C ASN A 216 31.78 -10.77 -8.55
N VAL A 217 32.39 -9.88 -9.34
CA VAL A 217 31.92 -9.50 -10.69
C VAL A 217 32.47 -10.37 -11.83
N SER A 218 32.99 -11.58 -11.54
CA SER A 218 33.68 -12.44 -12.54
C SER A 218 32.81 -13.03 -13.66
N ARG A 219 31.53 -12.63 -13.75
CA ARG A 219 30.56 -13.06 -14.77
C ARG A 219 29.94 -11.90 -15.58
N VAL A 220 30.36 -10.66 -15.33
CA VAL A 220 29.85 -9.42 -15.95
C VAL A 220 30.73 -8.97 -17.12
#